data_AF-A0A8H7C7Y0-F1
#
_entry.id   AF-A0A8H7C7Y0-F1
#
_cell.length_a   1.000
_cell.length_b   1.000
_cell.length_c   1.000
_cell.angle_alpha   90.00
_cell.angle_beta   90.00
_cell.angle_gamma   90.00
#
_symmetry.space_group_name_H-M   'P 1'
#
loop_
_entity.id
_entity.type
_entity.pdbx_description
1 polymer ?
#
loop_
_entity_poly.entity_id
_entity_poly.type
_entity_poly.pdbx_seq_one_letter_code
_entity_poly.pdbx_strand_id
1 'polypeptide(L)'
;MVEPQPQPLVCVFLKLPPSHRPVSRIYEIAWDVFLPQLNRLNEAFEAAQAVHPSSEAKKVWSEARKNASKKMSKLQDITFASFNTAFDFLEFLNALYNAKDTSEPYRSFRNSVNQAISRIGIAQEVMLEFREDIRIVIGQFTAIMSNDDRDISPLTTESSQSLLELATGVEECNAVLEEYCEELKEVQQQGSEDKANPPSEEELRVVREKWLAFKEISGPNAYRWQALKLEMQGLKDRDKKATRFNNPANSTTPVGSSNNHRMPFWRKFFRRILSCLSVEKFVR
;
A
#
# COMPACT_ATOMS: atom_id res chain seq x y z
N MET A 1 10.33 -22.13 -44.58
CA MET A 1 11.07 -22.35 -43.33
C MET A 1 10.12 -22.00 -42.20
N VAL A 2 9.76 -22.96 -41.37
CA VAL A 2 8.90 -22.73 -40.20
C VAL A 2 9.84 -22.32 -39.07
N GLU A 3 9.67 -21.11 -38.57
CA GLU A 3 10.40 -20.60 -37.42
C GLU A 3 10.04 -21.50 -36.22
N PRO A 4 11.01 -22.15 -35.55
CA PRO A 4 10.71 -23.00 -34.41
C PRO A 4 10.10 -22.14 -33.32
N GLN A 5 8.89 -22.50 -32.88
CA GLN A 5 8.26 -21.83 -31.75
C GLN A 5 9.17 -21.94 -30.52
N PRO A 6 9.50 -20.84 -29.83
CA PRO A 6 10.32 -20.90 -28.65
C PRO A 6 9.63 -21.75 -27.59
N GLN A 7 10.28 -22.84 -27.18
CA GLN A 7 9.80 -23.67 -26.09
C GLN A 7 9.76 -22.83 -24.80
N PRO A 8 8.74 -23.02 -23.93
CA PRO A 8 8.68 -22.32 -22.65
C PRO A 8 9.92 -22.67 -21.82
N LEU A 9 10.71 -21.67 -21.46
CA LEU A 9 11.86 -21.89 -20.60
C LEU A 9 11.37 -22.20 -19.18
N VAL A 10 11.55 -23.43 -18.72
CA VAL A 10 11.26 -23.81 -17.34
C VAL A 10 12.49 -23.46 -16.52
N CYS A 11 12.37 -22.48 -15.62
CA CYS A 11 13.43 -22.16 -14.66
C CYS A 11 13.38 -23.21 -13.53
N VAL A 12 14.30 -24.17 -13.56
CA VAL A 12 14.31 -25.31 -12.63
C VAL A 12 15.20 -25.01 -11.42
N PHE A 13 16.23 -24.19 -11.59
CA PHE A 13 17.24 -23.91 -10.56
C PHE A 13 17.01 -22.57 -9.88
N LEU A 14 16.62 -21.56 -10.64
CA LEU A 14 16.48 -20.20 -10.15
C LEU A 14 15.00 -19.79 -10.08
N LYS A 15 14.54 -19.30 -8.93
CA LYS A 15 13.18 -18.75 -8.83
C LYS A 15 13.13 -17.39 -9.49
N LEU A 16 11.99 -17.15 -10.13
CA LEU A 16 11.60 -15.82 -10.59
C LEU A 16 11.31 -14.92 -9.38
N PRO A 17 11.37 -13.58 -9.55
CA PRO A 17 10.92 -12.69 -8.51
C PRO A 17 9.43 -12.92 -8.22
N PRO A 18 8.96 -12.51 -7.03
CA PRO A 18 7.54 -12.40 -6.76
C PRO A 18 6.81 -11.57 -7.82
N SER A 19 5.49 -11.68 -7.86
CA SER A 19 4.65 -10.79 -8.63
C SER A 19 4.90 -9.34 -8.21
N HIS A 20 4.86 -8.42 -9.17
CA HIS A 20 4.94 -7.00 -8.87
C HIS A 20 3.59 -6.41 -8.44
N ARG A 21 2.50 -7.13 -8.73
CA ARG A 21 1.14 -6.66 -8.47
C ARG A 21 0.89 -6.32 -7.00
N PRO A 22 1.40 -7.09 -6.02
CA PRO A 22 1.20 -6.73 -4.62
C PRO A 22 1.84 -5.38 -4.26
N VAL A 23 3.06 -5.12 -4.71
CA VAL A 23 3.79 -3.87 -4.43
C VAL A 23 3.04 -2.65 -4.98
N SER A 24 2.56 -2.73 -6.23
CA SER A 24 1.77 -1.64 -6.82
C SER A 24 0.40 -1.51 -6.14
N ARG A 25 -0.27 -2.63 -5.85
CA ARG A 25 -1.60 -2.64 -5.25
C ARG A 25 -1.61 -2.06 -3.83
N ILE A 26 -0.58 -2.33 -3.04
CA ILE A 26 -0.41 -1.73 -1.70
C ILE A 26 -0.39 -0.20 -1.79
N TYR A 27 0.37 0.36 -2.74
CA TYR A 27 0.42 1.80 -2.95
C TYR A 27 -0.93 2.36 -3.44
N GLU A 28 -1.57 1.69 -4.40
CA GLU A 28 -2.91 2.06 -4.89
C GLU A 28 -3.95 2.09 -3.77
N ILE A 29 -3.98 1.09 -2.88
CA ILE A 29 -4.92 1.10 -1.75
C ILE A 29 -4.64 2.31 -0.84
N ALA A 30 -3.38 2.57 -0.53
CA ALA A 30 -3.02 3.70 0.31
C ALA A 30 -3.38 5.06 -0.33
N TRP A 31 -3.20 5.18 -1.64
CA TRP A 31 -3.43 6.42 -2.39
C TRP A 31 -4.89 6.63 -2.79
N ASP A 32 -5.57 5.60 -3.27
CA ASP A 32 -6.91 5.68 -3.86
C ASP A 32 -8.04 5.30 -2.90
N VAL A 33 -7.71 4.65 -1.77
CA VAL A 33 -8.69 4.30 -0.73
C VAL A 33 -8.44 5.10 0.54
N PHE A 34 -7.29 4.91 1.18
CA PHE A 34 -7.06 5.48 2.52
C PHE A 34 -7.03 7.01 2.51
N LEU A 35 -6.24 7.63 1.61
CA LEU A 35 -6.16 9.09 1.54
C LEU A 35 -7.52 9.75 1.23
N PRO A 36 -8.29 9.32 0.22
CA PRO A 36 -9.61 9.88 -0.05
C PRO A 36 -10.59 9.76 1.11
N GLN A 37 -10.62 8.63 1.83
CA GLN A 37 -11.50 8.50 2.99
C GLN A 37 -11.05 9.43 4.14
N LEU A 38 -9.75 9.57 4.38
CA LEU A 38 -9.25 10.55 5.36
C LEU A 38 -9.58 11.99 4.97
N ASN A 39 -9.60 12.32 3.68
CA ASN A 39 -9.99 13.64 3.20
C ASN A 39 -11.49 13.90 3.36
N ARG A 40 -12.35 12.91 3.06
CA ARG A 40 -13.79 13.00 3.32
C ARG A 40 -14.10 13.20 4.80
N LEU A 41 -13.43 12.44 5.67
CA LEU A 41 -13.53 12.63 7.12
C LEU A 41 -13.11 14.04 7.54
N ASN A 42 -12.05 14.58 6.92
CA ASN A 42 -11.62 15.95 7.18
C ASN A 42 -12.65 16.98 6.72
N GLU A 43 -13.25 16.82 5.55
CA GLU A 43 -14.29 17.72 5.05
C GLU A 43 -15.52 17.71 5.96
N ALA A 44 -15.99 16.52 6.36
CA ALA A 44 -17.09 16.37 7.31
C ALA A 44 -16.75 17.00 8.66
N PHE A 45 -15.52 16.82 9.12
CA PHE A 45 -15.01 17.42 10.35
C PHE A 45 -14.96 18.96 10.30
N GLU A 46 -14.41 19.54 9.23
CA GLU A 46 -14.34 21.01 9.06
C GLU A 46 -15.76 21.62 8.96
N ALA A 47 -16.68 20.93 8.29
CA ALA A 47 -18.08 21.36 8.22
C ALA A 47 -18.74 21.37 9.61
N ALA A 48 -18.50 20.34 10.41
CA ALA A 48 -19.03 20.27 11.77
C ALA A 48 -18.38 21.34 12.68
N GLN A 49 -17.08 21.57 12.54
CA GLN A 49 -16.33 22.60 13.26
C GLN A 49 -16.79 24.02 12.96
N ALA A 50 -17.23 24.29 11.74
CA ALA A 50 -17.78 25.60 11.37
C ALA A 50 -19.05 25.95 12.17
N VAL A 51 -19.81 24.93 12.59
CA VAL A 51 -21.03 25.08 13.40
C VAL A 51 -20.74 24.96 14.90
N HIS A 52 -19.75 24.12 15.26
CA HIS A 52 -19.36 23.79 16.63
C HIS A 52 -17.83 23.85 16.81
N PRO A 53 -17.26 25.05 16.95
CA PRO A 53 -15.82 25.19 17.13
C PRO A 53 -15.34 24.49 18.40
N SER A 54 -14.45 23.52 18.24
CA SER A 54 -13.77 22.80 19.33
C SER A 54 -12.29 22.65 19.02
N SER A 55 -11.47 23.37 19.79
CA SER A 55 -10.01 23.33 19.68
C SER A 55 -9.43 21.97 20.09
N GLU A 56 -10.04 21.32 21.07
CA GLU A 56 -9.73 19.95 21.48
C GLU A 56 -9.96 18.99 20.30
N ALA A 57 -11.12 19.09 19.65
CA ALA A 57 -11.43 18.24 18.53
C ALA A 57 -10.45 18.47 17.35
N LYS A 58 -10.11 19.73 17.04
CA LYS A 58 -9.11 20.06 16.00
C LYS A 58 -7.75 19.44 16.30
N LYS A 59 -7.33 19.47 17.57
CA LYS A 59 -6.05 18.88 18.00
C LYS A 59 -6.05 17.36 17.82
N VAL A 60 -7.09 16.67 18.29
CA VAL A 60 -7.23 15.21 18.17
C VAL A 60 -7.19 14.79 16.70
N TRP A 61 -7.89 15.51 15.81
CA TRP A 61 -7.94 15.15 14.39
C TRP A 61 -6.58 15.31 13.71
N SER A 62 -5.90 16.42 13.96
CA SER A 62 -4.55 16.65 13.42
C SER A 62 -3.56 15.57 13.91
N GLU A 63 -3.68 15.12 15.15
CA GLU A 63 -2.84 14.05 15.69
C GLU A 63 -3.16 12.70 15.02
N ALA A 64 -4.43 12.37 14.83
CA ALA A 64 -4.87 11.18 14.11
C ALA A 64 -4.30 11.15 12.68
N ARG A 65 -4.38 12.25 11.94
CA ARG A 65 -3.81 12.39 10.59
C ARG A 65 -2.29 12.23 10.57
N LYS A 66 -1.58 12.78 11.55
CA LYS A 66 -0.13 12.57 11.70
C LYS A 66 0.21 11.11 11.97
N ASN A 67 -0.57 10.45 12.82
CA ASN A 67 -0.38 9.04 13.15
C ASN A 67 -0.66 8.16 11.91
N ALA A 68 -1.75 8.40 11.17
CA ALA A 68 -2.05 7.74 9.90
C ALA A 68 -0.88 7.84 8.90
N SER A 69 -0.32 9.03 8.73
CA SER A 69 0.86 9.27 7.88
C SER A 69 2.09 8.45 8.33
N LYS A 70 2.35 8.36 9.64
CA LYS A 70 3.43 7.51 10.17
C LYS A 70 3.19 6.04 9.84
N LYS A 71 1.96 5.56 9.99
CA LYS A 71 1.57 4.18 9.69
C LYS A 71 1.77 3.82 8.21
N MET A 72 1.55 4.76 7.28
CA MET A 72 1.88 4.53 5.86
C MET A 72 3.37 4.31 5.58
N SER A 73 4.26 4.75 6.48
CA SER A 73 5.69 4.43 6.33
C SER A 73 5.95 2.93 6.43
N LYS A 74 5.08 2.16 7.10
CA LYS A 74 5.19 0.70 7.18
C LYS A 74 4.84 0.00 5.87
N LEU A 75 3.90 0.56 5.10
CA LEU A 75 3.66 0.10 3.73
C LEU A 75 4.82 0.46 2.80
N GLN A 76 5.40 1.65 2.96
CA GLN A 76 6.60 2.05 2.23
C GLN A 76 7.80 1.14 2.52
N ASP A 77 7.98 0.73 3.78
CA ASP A 77 9.06 -0.16 4.21
C ASP A 77 9.08 -1.50 3.45
N ILE A 78 7.92 -1.94 2.96
CA ILE A 78 7.79 -3.14 2.11
C ILE A 78 8.43 -2.88 0.75
N THR A 79 8.13 -1.77 0.08
CA THR A 79 8.73 -1.46 -1.22
C THR A 79 10.26 -1.39 -1.15
N PHE A 80 10.80 -0.85 -0.04
CA PHE A 80 12.24 -0.85 0.20
C PHE A 80 12.80 -2.26 0.43
N ALA A 81 12.07 -3.11 1.16
CA ALA A 81 12.48 -4.49 1.39
C ALA A 81 12.46 -5.32 0.10
N SER A 82 11.46 -5.10 -0.77
CA SER A 82 11.38 -5.68 -2.11
C SER A 82 12.56 -5.27 -2.98
N PHE A 83 12.91 -3.98 -2.97
CA PHE A 83 14.09 -3.46 -3.68
C PHE A 83 15.39 -4.11 -3.20
N ASN A 84 15.59 -4.19 -1.88
CA ASN A 84 16.79 -4.80 -1.30
C ASN A 84 16.87 -6.31 -1.62
N THR A 85 15.74 -7.01 -1.53
CA THR A 85 15.65 -8.43 -1.92
C THR A 85 16.08 -8.64 -3.36
N ALA A 86 15.62 -7.78 -4.27
CA ALA A 86 15.99 -7.84 -5.67
C ALA A 86 17.47 -7.51 -5.92
N PHE A 87 17.99 -6.51 -5.20
CA PHE A 87 19.38 -6.13 -5.24
C PHE A 87 20.29 -7.30 -4.81
N ASP A 88 20.04 -7.89 -3.64
CA ASP A 88 20.85 -8.98 -3.10
C ASP A 88 20.75 -10.24 -3.96
N PHE A 89 19.58 -10.54 -4.53
CA PHE A 89 19.44 -11.65 -5.47
C PHE A 89 20.29 -11.45 -6.73
N LEU A 90 20.35 -10.23 -7.26
CA LEU A 90 21.19 -9.92 -8.43
C LEU A 90 22.68 -10.00 -8.10
N GLU A 91 23.09 -9.65 -6.87
CA GLU A 91 24.47 -9.88 -6.42
C GLU A 91 24.79 -11.37 -6.33
N PHE A 92 23.86 -12.19 -5.81
CA PHE A 92 23.96 -13.63 -5.82
C PHE A 92 24.10 -14.21 -7.23
N LEU A 93 23.25 -13.79 -8.17
CA LEU A 93 23.35 -14.21 -9.58
C LEU A 93 24.68 -13.80 -10.21
N ASN A 94 25.21 -12.63 -9.86
CA ASN A 94 26.49 -12.17 -10.37
C ASN A 94 27.65 -13.01 -9.82
N ALA A 95 27.62 -13.39 -8.53
CA ALA A 95 28.60 -14.31 -7.96
C ALA A 95 28.55 -15.68 -8.64
N LEU A 96 27.35 -16.20 -8.88
CA LEU A 96 27.11 -17.46 -9.56
C LEU A 96 27.66 -17.45 -11.00
N TYR A 97 27.35 -16.40 -11.77
CA TYR A 97 27.82 -16.23 -13.15
C TYR A 97 29.35 -16.17 -13.25
N ASN A 98 30.02 -15.54 -12.27
CA ASN A 98 31.47 -15.39 -12.27
C ASN A 98 32.20 -16.59 -11.61
N ALA A 99 31.51 -17.69 -11.32
CA ALA A 99 32.03 -18.85 -10.60
C ALA A 99 32.77 -18.48 -9.29
N LYS A 100 32.28 -17.45 -8.60
CA LYS A 100 32.79 -17.01 -7.29
C LYS A 100 32.09 -17.78 -6.17
N ASP A 101 32.63 -17.68 -4.96
CA ASP A 101 31.89 -18.15 -3.78
C ASP A 101 30.55 -17.41 -3.67
N THR A 102 29.48 -18.19 -3.60
CA THR A 102 28.09 -17.71 -3.54
C THR A 102 27.54 -17.71 -2.12
N SER A 103 28.31 -18.20 -1.14
CA SER A 103 27.87 -18.35 0.26
C SER A 103 27.37 -17.03 0.87
N GLU A 104 28.19 -15.97 0.76
CA GLU A 104 27.88 -14.66 1.32
C GLU A 104 26.73 -13.96 0.58
N PRO A 105 26.74 -13.82 -0.76
CA PRO A 105 25.62 -13.20 -1.48
C PRO A 105 24.30 -13.95 -1.29
N TYR A 106 24.32 -15.29 -1.26
CA TYR A 106 23.12 -16.08 -1.00
C TYR A 106 22.59 -15.87 0.42
N ARG A 107 23.48 -15.78 1.41
CA ARG A 107 23.11 -15.45 2.79
C ARG A 107 22.47 -14.07 2.89
N SER A 108 23.05 -13.06 2.24
CA SER A 108 22.49 -11.70 2.17
C SER A 108 21.09 -11.71 1.57
N PHE A 109 20.91 -12.37 0.42
CA PHE A 109 19.60 -12.53 -0.21
C PHE A 109 18.58 -13.17 0.73
N ARG A 110 18.91 -14.30 1.39
CA ARG A 110 17.99 -14.94 2.36
C ARG A 110 17.64 -14.02 3.53
N ASN A 111 18.62 -13.25 4.03
CA ASN A 111 18.38 -12.28 5.08
C ASN A 111 17.42 -11.17 4.64
N SER A 112 17.56 -10.66 3.41
CA SER A 112 16.64 -9.67 2.86
C SER A 112 15.23 -10.19 2.66
N VAL A 113 15.07 -11.44 2.18
CA VAL A 113 13.75 -12.09 2.10
C VAL A 113 13.10 -12.22 3.49
N ASN A 114 13.85 -12.66 4.50
CA ASN A 114 13.37 -12.73 5.88
C ASN A 114 12.94 -11.36 6.43
N GLN A 115 13.72 -10.31 6.14
CA GLN A 115 13.36 -8.95 6.52
C GLN A 115 12.09 -8.46 5.82
N ALA A 116 11.91 -8.79 4.54
CA ALA A 116 10.69 -8.46 3.80
C ALA A 116 9.46 -9.13 4.42
N ILE A 117 9.53 -10.44 4.70
CA ILE A 117 8.47 -11.20 5.38
C ILE A 117 8.14 -10.59 6.75
N SER A 118 9.16 -10.28 7.56
CA SER A 118 8.95 -9.65 8.87
C SER A 118 8.27 -8.27 8.76
N ARG A 119 8.68 -7.45 7.79
CA ARG A 119 8.08 -6.13 7.55
C ARG A 119 6.63 -6.23 7.08
N ILE A 120 6.29 -7.25 6.30
CA ILE A 120 4.91 -7.53 5.91
C ILE A 120 4.03 -7.80 7.13
N GLY A 121 4.48 -8.66 8.05
CA GLY A 121 3.74 -8.92 9.30
C GLY A 121 3.51 -7.66 10.13
N ILE A 122 4.55 -6.84 10.31
CA ILE A 122 4.44 -5.54 10.99
C ILE A 122 3.44 -4.61 10.28
N ALA A 123 3.47 -4.57 8.94
CA ALA A 123 2.56 -3.74 8.18
C ALA A 123 1.10 -4.18 8.33
N GLN A 124 0.82 -5.49 8.35
CA GLN A 124 -0.53 -6.01 8.56
C GLN A 124 -1.08 -5.57 9.92
N GLU A 125 -0.31 -5.74 11.00
CA GLU A 125 -0.67 -5.29 12.35
C GLU A 125 -0.95 -3.78 12.37
N VAL A 126 -0.07 -2.99 11.78
CA VAL A 126 -0.19 -1.53 11.73
C VAL A 126 -1.39 -1.06 10.92
N MET A 127 -1.84 -1.81 9.90
CA MET A 127 -3.09 -1.49 9.18
C MET A 127 -4.33 -1.74 10.04
N LEU A 128 -4.30 -2.73 10.92
CA LEU A 128 -5.38 -2.96 11.89
C LEU A 128 -5.43 -1.84 12.94
N GLU A 129 -4.27 -1.40 13.42
CA GLU A 129 -4.19 -0.23 14.30
C GLU A 129 -4.66 1.05 13.59
N PHE A 130 -4.31 1.22 12.32
CA PHE A 130 -4.71 2.39 11.53
C PHE A 130 -6.24 2.55 11.48
N ARG A 131 -7.00 1.50 11.15
CA ARG A 131 -8.46 1.58 11.15
C ARG A 131 -9.03 1.86 12.55
N GLU A 132 -8.42 1.28 13.57
CA GLU A 132 -8.92 1.36 14.94
C GLU A 132 -8.71 2.75 15.53
N ASP A 133 -7.53 3.35 15.31
CA ASP A 133 -7.24 4.72 15.71
C ASP A 133 -8.24 5.72 15.10
N ILE A 134 -8.57 5.57 13.81
CA ILE A 134 -9.54 6.44 13.16
C ILE A 134 -10.95 6.23 13.73
N ARG A 135 -11.34 4.98 14.00
CA ARG A 135 -12.62 4.65 14.64
C ARG A 135 -12.75 5.30 16.02
N ILE A 136 -11.71 5.18 16.85
CA ILE A 136 -11.65 5.77 18.20
C ILE A 136 -11.80 7.29 18.10
N VAL A 137 -11.03 7.92 17.21
CA VAL A 137 -11.02 9.37 17.02
C VAL A 137 -12.39 9.90 16.58
N ILE A 138 -13.06 9.22 15.65
CA ILE A 138 -14.44 9.55 15.24
C ILE A 138 -15.43 9.41 16.41
N GLY A 139 -15.28 8.37 17.23
CA GLY A 139 -16.09 8.19 18.43
C GLY A 139 -15.91 9.33 19.43
N GLN A 140 -14.66 9.76 19.66
CA GLN A 140 -14.34 10.92 20.49
C GLN A 140 -14.98 12.20 19.95
N PHE A 141 -14.92 12.44 18.63
CA PHE A 141 -15.60 13.59 18.04
C PHE A 141 -17.10 13.55 18.23
N THR A 142 -17.71 12.41 17.92
CA THR A 142 -19.16 12.25 18.05
C THR A 142 -19.59 12.55 19.49
N ALA A 143 -18.84 12.08 20.49
CA ALA A 143 -19.09 12.38 21.90
C ALA A 143 -18.92 13.88 22.24
N ILE A 144 -17.84 14.52 21.77
CA ILE A 144 -17.61 15.96 22.00
C ILE A 144 -18.76 16.80 21.42
N MET A 145 -19.25 16.44 20.22
CA MET A 145 -20.24 17.22 19.48
C MET A 145 -21.69 16.92 19.89
N SER A 146 -21.97 15.74 20.45
CA SER A 146 -23.33 15.36 20.88
C SER A 146 -23.80 16.07 22.15
N ASN A 147 -22.89 16.70 22.91
CA ASN A 147 -23.22 17.42 24.14
C ASN A 147 -23.96 18.75 23.91
N ASP A 148 -24.17 19.15 22.66
CA ASP A 148 -24.56 20.51 22.27
C ASP A 148 -25.98 20.61 21.67
N ASP A 149 -26.82 19.56 21.82
CA ASP A 149 -28.24 19.46 21.39
C ASP A 149 -28.53 19.77 19.90
N ARG A 150 -27.50 19.75 19.05
CA ARG A 150 -27.59 20.07 17.61
C ARG A 150 -27.42 18.84 16.74
N ASP A 151 -27.95 18.96 15.53
CA ASP A 151 -27.95 17.87 14.54
C ASP A 151 -26.54 17.61 13.98
N ILE A 152 -25.94 16.49 14.42
CA ILE A 152 -24.66 15.98 13.91
C ILE A 152 -24.85 14.84 12.88
N SER A 153 -26.08 14.57 12.43
CA SER A 153 -26.40 13.48 11.51
C SER A 153 -25.55 13.44 10.23
N PRO A 154 -25.22 14.58 9.58
CA PRO A 154 -24.35 14.57 8.41
C PRO A 154 -22.94 14.05 8.71
N LEU A 155 -22.35 14.46 9.85
CA LEU A 155 -21.04 14.00 10.29
C LEU A 155 -21.06 12.50 10.59
N THR A 156 -22.09 12.02 11.30
CA THR A 156 -22.24 10.59 11.62
C THR A 156 -22.33 9.75 10.35
N THR A 157 -23.16 10.16 9.38
CA THR A 157 -23.37 9.43 8.13
C THR A 157 -22.09 9.32 7.31
N GLU A 158 -21.40 10.45 7.06
CA GLU A 158 -20.14 10.46 6.31
C GLU A 158 -19.03 9.69 7.03
N SER A 159 -18.99 9.78 8.36
CA SER A 159 -18.01 9.05 9.18
C SER A 159 -18.24 7.55 9.13
N SER A 160 -19.49 7.07 9.23
CA SER A 160 -19.82 5.66 9.10
C SER A 160 -19.45 5.09 7.73
N GLN A 161 -19.75 5.83 6.65
CA GLN A 161 -19.42 5.40 5.29
C GLN A 161 -17.89 5.35 5.10
N SER A 162 -17.17 6.37 5.54
CA SER A 162 -15.72 6.43 5.42
C SER A 162 -15.02 5.33 6.23
N LEU A 163 -15.52 5.05 7.45
CA LEU A 163 -15.01 3.95 8.28
C LEU A 163 -15.20 2.58 7.63
N LEU A 164 -16.35 2.34 6.99
CA LEU A 164 -16.61 1.09 6.28
C LEU A 164 -15.64 0.91 5.09
N GLU A 165 -15.43 1.96 4.30
CA GLU A 165 -14.49 1.95 3.17
C GLU A 165 -13.04 1.77 3.65
N LEU A 166 -12.64 2.43 4.76
CA LEU A 166 -11.33 2.24 5.38
C LEU A 166 -11.14 0.81 5.88
N ALA A 167 -12.12 0.24 6.58
CA ALA A 167 -12.07 -1.14 7.05
C ALA A 167 -11.93 -2.11 5.88
N THR A 168 -12.73 -1.93 4.82
CA THR A 168 -12.65 -2.75 3.61
C THR A 168 -11.28 -2.62 2.93
N GLY A 169 -10.73 -1.41 2.83
CA GLY A 169 -9.40 -1.19 2.27
C GLY A 169 -8.28 -1.82 3.12
N VAL A 170 -8.41 -1.84 4.45
CA VAL A 170 -7.45 -2.52 5.34
C VAL A 170 -7.49 -4.02 5.14
N GLU A 171 -8.67 -4.63 5.03
CA GLU A 171 -8.78 -6.06 4.74
C GLU A 171 -8.20 -6.41 3.36
N GLU A 172 -8.47 -5.58 2.35
CA GLU A 172 -7.88 -5.75 1.03
C GLU A 172 -6.35 -5.63 1.07
N CYS A 173 -5.82 -4.64 1.78
CA CYS A 173 -4.38 -4.46 1.95
C CYS A 173 -3.76 -5.68 2.63
N ASN A 174 -4.38 -6.19 3.69
CA ASN A 174 -3.88 -7.35 4.41
C ASN A 174 -3.89 -8.62 3.58
N ALA A 175 -4.91 -8.82 2.74
CA ALA A 175 -4.96 -9.95 1.81
C ALA A 175 -3.83 -9.89 0.77
N VAL A 176 -3.56 -8.70 0.21
CA VAL A 176 -2.45 -8.48 -0.73
C VAL A 176 -1.10 -8.70 -0.05
N LEU A 177 -0.96 -8.26 1.20
CA LEU A 177 0.23 -8.47 2.02
C LEU A 177 0.48 -9.95 2.29
N GLU A 178 -0.58 -10.72 2.57
CA GLU A 178 -0.49 -12.15 2.81
C GLU A 178 -0.13 -12.93 1.54
N GLU A 179 -0.76 -12.62 0.40
CA GLU A 179 -0.37 -13.17 -0.91
C GLU A 179 1.12 -12.92 -1.17
N TYR A 180 1.58 -11.69 -0.93
CA TYR A 180 2.98 -11.34 -1.14
C TYR A 180 3.95 -12.06 -0.19
N CYS A 181 3.52 -12.30 1.05
CA CYS A 181 4.26 -13.08 2.03
C CYS A 181 4.49 -14.51 1.54
N GLU A 182 3.47 -15.16 0.98
CA GLU A 182 3.57 -16.51 0.43
C GLU A 182 4.51 -16.57 -0.78
N GLU A 183 4.40 -15.62 -1.72
CA GLU A 183 5.32 -15.53 -2.85
C GLU A 183 6.79 -15.38 -2.40
N LEU A 184 7.04 -14.58 -1.37
CA LEU A 184 8.39 -14.42 -0.79
C LEU A 184 8.90 -15.70 -0.12
N LYS A 185 8.02 -16.45 0.57
CA LYS A 185 8.38 -17.75 1.16
C LYS A 185 8.74 -18.76 0.07
N GLU A 186 8.02 -18.77 -1.05
CA GLU A 186 8.35 -19.64 -2.20
C GLU A 186 9.73 -19.30 -2.81
N VAL A 187 10.03 -18.01 -2.92
CA VAL A 187 11.35 -17.52 -3.36
C VAL A 187 12.43 -17.89 -2.36
N GLN A 188 12.13 -17.87 -1.05
CA GLN A 188 13.07 -18.28 0.00
C GLN A 188 13.39 -19.77 -0.03
N GLN A 189 12.43 -20.61 -0.42
CA GLN A 189 12.61 -22.06 -0.55
C GLN A 189 13.53 -22.45 -1.71
N GLN A 190 14.08 -21.47 -2.44
CA GLN A 190 15.13 -21.68 -3.42
C GLN A 190 16.46 -22.13 -2.78
N GLY A 191 16.61 -23.43 -2.54
CA GLY A 191 17.88 -24.09 -2.19
C GLY A 191 17.66 -25.28 -1.25
N SER A 192 18.20 -26.49 -1.45
CA SER A 192 19.61 -26.80 -1.76
C SER A 192 19.83 -28.21 -2.37
N GLU A 193 18.83 -28.85 -2.97
CA GLU A 193 18.91 -30.32 -3.17
C GLU A 193 19.61 -30.78 -4.45
N ASP A 194 19.69 -30.00 -5.53
CA ASP A 194 20.23 -30.53 -6.78
C ASP A 194 21.54 -29.85 -7.21
N LYS A 195 22.65 -30.40 -6.70
CA LYS A 195 24.01 -30.06 -7.16
C LYS A 195 24.37 -30.71 -8.50
N ALA A 196 23.47 -31.49 -9.09
CA ALA A 196 23.80 -32.33 -10.24
C ALA A 196 23.99 -31.54 -11.54
N ASN A 197 23.32 -30.39 -11.70
CA ASN A 197 23.47 -29.55 -12.91
C ASN A 197 23.44 -28.05 -12.56
N PRO A 198 24.37 -27.22 -13.09
CA PRO A 198 24.29 -25.77 -12.95
C PRO A 198 23.17 -25.17 -13.82
N PRO A 199 22.62 -23.99 -13.46
CA PRO A 199 21.66 -23.30 -14.31
C PRO A 199 22.26 -22.98 -15.68
N SER A 200 21.43 -23.07 -16.72
CA SER A 200 21.85 -22.71 -18.08
C SER A 200 22.10 -21.20 -18.22
N GLU A 201 22.90 -20.79 -19.20
CA GLU A 201 23.13 -19.36 -19.49
C GLU A 201 21.83 -18.63 -19.84
N GLU A 202 20.92 -19.31 -20.56
CA GLU A 202 19.61 -18.78 -20.91
C GLU A 202 18.72 -18.57 -19.67
N GLU A 203 18.71 -19.52 -18.74
CA GLU A 203 18.01 -19.38 -17.46
C GLU A 203 18.57 -18.21 -16.64
N LEU A 204 19.90 -18.11 -16.54
CA LEU A 204 20.57 -16.99 -15.88
C LEU A 204 20.18 -15.65 -16.48
N ARG A 205 20.12 -15.56 -17.82
CA ARG A 205 19.72 -14.35 -18.54
C ARG A 205 18.28 -13.97 -18.23
N VAL A 206 17.33 -14.89 -18.43
CA VAL A 206 15.89 -14.63 -18.21
C VAL A 206 15.61 -14.24 -16.77
N VAL A 207 16.16 -14.97 -15.81
CA VAL A 207 15.97 -14.70 -14.38
C VAL A 207 16.56 -13.33 -14.03
N ARG A 208 17.77 -13.02 -14.50
CA ARG A 208 18.40 -11.70 -14.30
C ARG A 208 17.53 -10.57 -14.82
N GLU A 209 17.00 -10.67 -16.04
CA GLU A 209 16.13 -9.66 -16.63
C GLU A 209 14.86 -9.44 -15.79
N LYS A 210 14.22 -10.52 -15.32
CA LYS A 210 13.02 -10.43 -14.49
C LYS A 210 13.30 -9.77 -13.15
N TRP A 211 14.40 -10.13 -12.49
CA TRP A 211 14.79 -9.52 -11.21
C TRP A 211 15.24 -8.07 -11.37
N LEU A 212 15.88 -7.70 -12.48
CA LEU A 212 16.19 -6.30 -12.80
C LEU A 212 14.92 -5.46 -12.97
N ALA A 213 13.94 -5.95 -13.74
CA ALA A 213 12.65 -5.28 -13.88
C ALA A 213 11.94 -5.15 -12.53
N PHE A 214 11.95 -6.21 -11.71
CA PHE A 214 11.37 -6.19 -10.36
C PHE A 214 12.08 -5.20 -9.42
N LYS A 215 13.40 -5.07 -9.51
CA LYS A 215 14.17 -4.08 -8.77
C LYS A 215 13.76 -2.65 -9.16
N GLU A 216 13.59 -2.40 -10.46
CA GLU A 216 13.27 -1.06 -10.97
C GLU A 216 11.89 -0.57 -10.50
N ILE A 217 10.87 -1.42 -10.60
CA ILE A 217 9.49 -1.12 -10.15
C ILE A 217 9.33 -1.10 -8.62
N SER A 218 10.24 -1.74 -7.89
CA SER A 218 10.30 -1.66 -6.42
C SER A 218 11.17 -0.51 -5.93
N GLY A 219 11.74 0.28 -6.85
CA GLY A 219 12.70 1.33 -6.54
C GLY A 219 12.17 2.39 -5.57
N PRO A 220 13.07 3.08 -4.84
CA PRO A 220 12.71 4.09 -3.84
C PRO A 220 11.88 5.27 -4.40
N ASN A 221 11.95 5.49 -5.72
CA ASN A 221 11.25 6.55 -6.44
C ASN A 221 10.10 6.04 -7.32
N ALA A 222 9.80 4.73 -7.31
CA ALA A 222 8.74 4.15 -8.13
C ALA A 222 7.34 4.68 -7.73
N TYR A 223 7.19 5.06 -6.47
CA TYR A 223 5.93 5.55 -5.91
C TYR A 223 6.11 6.84 -5.14
N ARG A 224 5.08 7.69 -5.12
CA ARG A 224 5.12 9.00 -4.46
C ARG A 224 4.80 8.90 -2.97
N TRP A 225 5.44 7.97 -2.25
CA TRP A 225 5.21 7.74 -0.81
C TRP A 225 5.38 9.00 0.04
N GLN A 226 6.36 9.85 -0.28
CA GLN A 226 6.55 11.11 0.45
C GLN A 226 5.39 12.08 0.24
N ALA A 227 4.87 12.18 -0.99
CA ALA A 227 3.69 13.00 -1.25
C ALA A 227 2.48 12.43 -0.49
N LEU A 228 2.27 11.12 -0.53
CA LEU A 228 1.16 10.46 0.18
C LEU A 228 1.18 10.79 1.67
N LYS A 229 2.35 10.64 2.31
CA LYS A 229 2.52 10.93 3.74
C LYS A 229 2.24 12.39 4.06
N LEU A 230 2.66 13.33 3.21
CA LEU A 230 2.38 14.75 3.40
C LEU A 230 0.89 15.05 3.28
N GLU A 231 0.22 14.52 2.26
CA GLU A 231 -1.23 14.67 2.07
C GLU A 231 -2.01 14.07 3.25
N MET A 232 -1.61 12.88 3.73
CA MET A 232 -2.24 12.26 4.89
C MET A 232 -2.11 13.07 6.18
N GLN A 233 -1.02 13.83 6.38
CA GLN A 233 -0.90 14.71 7.55
C GLN A 233 -1.91 15.86 7.54
N GLY A 234 -2.52 16.13 6.37
CA GLY A 234 -3.33 17.32 6.14
C GLY A 234 -2.44 18.53 5.93
N LEU A 235 -2.96 19.53 5.21
CA LEU A 235 -2.31 20.83 5.13
C LEU A 235 -2.27 21.39 6.55
N LYS A 236 -1.06 21.46 7.14
CA LYS A 236 -0.84 22.36 8.28
C LYS A 236 -1.34 23.73 7.82
N ASP A 237 -2.14 24.40 8.65
CA ASP A 237 -2.43 25.83 8.52
C ASP A 237 -1.10 26.54 8.24
N ARG A 238 -0.82 26.77 6.95
CA ARG A 238 0.28 27.62 6.51
C ARG A 238 -0.25 29.01 6.77
N ASP A 239 -0.17 29.43 8.02
CA ASP A 239 -0.24 30.84 8.36
C ASP A 239 0.72 31.58 7.41
N LYS A 240 0.11 32.38 6.53
CA LYS A 240 0.70 33.41 5.68
C LYS A 240 2.23 33.39 5.55
N LYS A 241 2.68 32.80 4.45
CA LYS A 241 3.59 33.53 3.55
C LYS A 241 3.29 33.13 2.11
N ALA A 242 2.31 33.84 1.55
CA ALA A 242 2.11 33.90 0.12
C ALA A 242 3.40 34.44 -0.51
N THR A 243 4.27 33.55 -0.97
CA THR A 243 5.20 33.91 -2.03
C THR A 243 4.39 33.79 -3.30
N ARG A 244 3.87 34.93 -3.78
CA ARG A 244 3.38 35.10 -5.14
C ARG A 244 4.44 34.55 -6.09
N PHE A 245 4.18 33.41 -6.71
CA PHE A 245 4.72 33.16 -8.04
C PHE A 245 3.66 33.61 -9.03
N ASN A 246 3.84 34.84 -9.52
CA ASN A 246 3.17 35.30 -10.73
C ASN A 246 3.82 34.55 -11.90
N ASN A 247 3.04 33.81 -12.69
CA ASN A 247 2.66 34.28 -14.02
C ASN A 247 1.71 33.31 -14.76
N PRO A 248 0.95 33.83 -15.75
CA PRO A 248 -0.16 33.14 -16.40
C PRO A 248 0.23 32.54 -17.76
N ALA A 249 -0.53 31.54 -18.22
CA ALA A 249 -1.25 31.54 -19.51
C ALA A 249 -1.76 30.12 -19.86
N ASN A 250 -3.09 30.03 -20.02
CA ASN A 250 -3.88 29.26 -20.99
C ASN A 250 -3.39 27.87 -21.45
N SER A 251 -4.26 26.85 -21.37
CA SER A 251 -5.23 26.58 -22.46
C SER A 251 -6.04 25.29 -22.24
N THR A 252 -7.29 25.34 -22.71
CA THR A 252 -8.12 24.30 -23.34
C THR A 252 -8.51 23.03 -22.57
N THR A 253 -9.81 22.95 -22.27
CA THR A 253 -10.59 21.73 -22.03
C THR A 253 -10.51 20.76 -23.21
N PRO A 254 -10.64 19.45 -22.91
CA PRO A 254 -11.46 18.60 -23.77
C PRO A 254 -12.60 17.95 -22.98
N VAL A 255 -13.75 17.95 -23.64
CA VAL A 255 -14.98 17.23 -23.31
C VAL A 255 -14.78 15.74 -23.59
N GLY A 256 -15.29 14.90 -22.68
CA GLY A 256 -15.86 13.60 -23.01
C GLY A 256 -15.01 12.37 -22.70
N SER A 257 -15.46 11.55 -21.74
CA SER A 257 -15.87 10.16 -22.00
C SER A 257 -16.37 9.51 -20.70
N SER A 258 -17.67 9.25 -20.65
CA SER A 258 -18.29 8.39 -19.64
C SER A 258 -17.95 6.94 -20.00
N ASN A 259 -17.02 6.34 -19.27
CA ASN A 259 -16.76 4.91 -19.35
C ASN A 259 -17.37 4.21 -18.14
N ASN A 260 -18.34 3.33 -18.42
CA ASN A 260 -18.97 2.42 -17.47
C ASN A 260 -17.91 1.61 -16.69
N HIS A 261 -17.71 1.94 -15.42
CA HIS A 261 -16.91 1.12 -14.52
C HIS A 261 -17.68 -0.16 -14.17
N ARG A 262 -17.32 -1.25 -14.85
CA ARG A 262 -17.70 -2.60 -14.48
C ARG A 262 -17.08 -2.92 -13.12
N MET A 263 -17.94 -3.01 -12.09
CA MET A 263 -17.52 -3.30 -10.71
C MET A 263 -16.66 -4.58 -10.64
N PRO A 264 -15.47 -4.53 -10.01
CA PRO A 264 -14.63 -5.70 -9.78
C PRO A 264 -15.38 -6.78 -8.99
N PHE A 265 -15.13 -8.05 -9.33
CA PHE A 265 -15.76 -9.23 -8.74
C PHE A 265 -15.73 -9.23 -7.20
N TRP A 266 -14.66 -8.75 -6.60
CA TRP A 266 -14.48 -8.72 -5.15
C TRP A 266 -15.42 -7.75 -4.42
N ARG A 267 -15.80 -6.61 -5.04
CA ARG A 267 -16.85 -5.73 -4.48
C ARG A 267 -18.22 -6.42 -4.40
N LYS A 268 -18.48 -7.43 -5.26
CA LYS A 268 -19.70 -8.26 -5.15
C LYS A 268 -19.57 -9.33 -4.07
N PHE A 269 -18.37 -9.90 -3.90
CA PHE A 269 -18.10 -10.91 -2.89
C PHE A 269 -18.22 -10.34 -1.46
N PHE A 270 -17.60 -9.19 -1.20
CA PHE A 270 -17.60 -8.58 0.14
C PHE A 270 -18.93 -7.90 0.52
N ARG A 271 -19.71 -7.36 -0.43
CA ARG A 271 -21.09 -6.94 -0.15
C ARG A 271 -21.94 -8.06 0.43
N ARG A 272 -21.69 -9.31 0.00
CA ARG A 272 -22.44 -10.49 0.42
C ARG A 272 -22.05 -10.99 1.82
N ILE A 273 -20.79 -10.76 2.22
CA ILE A 273 -20.29 -11.09 3.56
C ILE A 273 -20.70 -9.99 4.55
N LEU A 274 -20.61 -8.72 4.16
CA LEU A 274 -21.00 -7.58 4.99
C LEU A 274 -22.53 -7.44 5.15
N SER A 275 -23.34 -7.89 4.18
CA SER A 275 -24.80 -7.96 4.35
C SER A 275 -25.25 -8.95 5.44
N CYS A 276 -24.36 -9.84 5.89
CA CYS A 276 -24.62 -10.75 7.01
C CYS A 276 -24.19 -10.17 8.38
N LEU A 277 -23.47 -9.05 8.39
CA LEU A 277 -23.10 -8.32 9.60
C LEU A 277 -24.06 -7.12 9.73
N SER A 278 -25.22 -7.36 10.34
CA SER A 278 -26.20 -6.30 10.64
C SER A 278 -25.51 -5.12 11.35
N VAL A 279 -25.79 -3.92 10.84
CA VAL A 279 -25.36 -2.60 11.33
C VAL A 279 -25.76 -2.36 12.79
N GLU A 280 -26.67 -3.16 13.35
CA GLU A 280 -27.14 -3.05 14.74
C GLU A 280 -26.06 -3.33 15.81
N LYS A 281 -24.88 -3.85 15.45
CA LYS A 281 -23.79 -4.10 16.42
C LYS A 281 -22.73 -3.00 16.52
N PHE A 282 -22.81 -1.94 15.72
CA PHE A 282 -21.87 -0.82 15.79
C PHE A 282 -22.36 0.36 16.63
N VAL A 283 -23.57 0.25 17.22
CA VAL A 283 -24.10 1.21 18.19
C VAL A 283 -24.32 0.50 19.52
N ARG A 284 -23.23 0.30 20.27
CA ARG A 284 -23.22 0.18 21.74
C ARG A 284 -21.84 0.46 22.28
#